data_AF-A0A2P4SEK5-F1
#
_entry.id   AF-A0A2P4SEK5-F1
#
_cell.length_a   1.000
_cell.length_b   1.000
_cell.length_c   1.000
_cell.angle_alpha   90.00
_cell.angle_beta   90.00
_cell.angle_gamma   90.00
#
_symmetry.space_group_name_H-M   'P 1'
#
loop_
_entity.id
_entity.type
_entity.pdbx_description
1 polymer ?
#
loop_
_entity_poly.entity_id
_entity_poly.type
_entity_poly.pdbx_seq_one_letter_code
_entity_poly.pdbx_strand_id
1 'polypeptide(L)'
;GSTDTFQFSSKNLGDIAAICVGHCPKDGKKSSAKADVYWHVKEIIITEMELCNNKARSLVPVKYETIVVTGFEKGAGTDANVFITIFGLNGDSGKRALKQKFRNLFERGKTNRFYLETLDMGELKKVRIEHDNSGLAPGWLVERVEITNSATGVTTIFPCGKWLDENRGDGLTWRELFPRY
;
A
#
# COMPACT_ATOMS: atom_id res chain seq x y z
N GLY A 1 13.07 43.09 11.73
CA GLY A 1 11.86 42.52 11.10
C GLY A 1 11.03 41.91 12.19
N SER A 2 9.70 42.00 12.09
CA SER A 2 8.81 41.20 12.91
C SER A 2 8.80 39.76 12.39
N THR A 3 8.62 38.80 13.30
CA THR A 3 8.38 37.40 12.97
C THR A 3 7.02 37.04 13.52
N ASP A 4 6.11 36.65 12.63
CA ASP A 4 4.81 36.11 13.01
C ASP A 4 4.86 34.58 12.89
N THR A 5 4.27 33.86 13.86
CA THR A 5 4.23 32.40 13.88
C THR A 5 2.78 31.93 13.89
N PHE A 6 2.45 31.07 12.93
CA PHE A 6 1.12 30.48 12.79
C PHE A 6 1.23 28.97 12.95
N GLN A 7 0.38 28.39 13.79
CA GLN A 7 0.30 26.96 14.02
C GLN A 7 -1.11 26.48 13.73
N PHE A 8 -1.22 25.38 12.98
CA PHE A 8 -2.48 24.72 12.70
C PHE A 8 -2.27 23.21 12.71
N SER A 9 -3.32 22.45 13.04
CA SER A 9 -3.30 20.99 12.98
C SER A 9 -4.00 20.51 11.70
N SER A 10 -3.45 19.47 11.07
CA SER A 10 -4.07 18.80 9.94
C SER A 10 -3.93 17.29 10.10
N LYS A 11 -4.97 16.53 9.70
CA LYS A 11 -4.96 15.06 9.74
C LYS A 11 -4.29 14.44 8.51
N ASN A 12 -4.31 15.14 7.37
CA ASN A 12 -3.71 14.71 6.11
C ASN A 12 -3.39 15.96 5.29
N LEU A 13 -2.13 16.39 5.30
CA LEU A 13 -1.70 17.57 4.56
C LEU A 13 -1.25 17.24 3.13
N GLY A 14 -0.78 16.01 2.90
CA GLY A 14 -0.17 15.62 1.62
C GLY A 14 1.03 16.49 1.26
N ASP A 15 1.39 16.51 -0.03
CA ASP A 15 2.45 17.37 -0.55
C ASP A 15 1.99 18.83 -0.61
N ILE A 16 2.81 19.74 -0.07
CA ILE A 16 2.53 21.18 -0.14
C ILE A 16 2.97 21.69 -1.52
N ALA A 17 2.01 21.87 -2.43
CA ALA A 17 2.28 22.34 -3.79
C ALA A 17 2.61 23.85 -3.87
N ALA A 18 2.04 24.68 -2.98
CA ALA A 18 2.26 26.13 -2.96
C ALA A 18 1.85 26.76 -1.62
N ILE A 19 2.43 27.92 -1.30
CA ILE A 19 2.04 28.76 -0.16
C ILE A 19 1.80 30.19 -0.66
N CYS A 20 0.69 30.79 -0.23
CA CYS A 20 0.35 32.17 -0.53
C CYS A 20 0.28 32.98 0.76
N VAL A 21 0.96 34.12 0.80
CA VAL A 21 0.93 35.08 1.92
C VAL A 21 0.39 36.40 1.40
N GLY A 22 -0.54 37.01 2.14
CA GLY A 22 -1.13 38.30 1.79
C GLY A 22 -1.59 39.03 3.04
N HIS A 23 -1.97 40.29 2.87
CA HIS A 23 -2.58 41.08 3.93
C HIS A 23 -4.05 41.34 3.66
N CYS A 24 -4.81 41.50 4.74
CA CYS A 24 -6.12 42.10 4.72
C CYS A 24 -6.09 43.30 5.66
N PRO A 25 -6.45 44.52 5.22
CA PRO A 25 -6.57 45.66 6.12
C PRO A 25 -7.58 45.33 7.23
N LYS A 26 -7.19 45.52 8.49
CA LYS A 26 -8.16 45.47 9.60
C LYS A 26 -9.09 46.66 9.46
N ASP A 27 -10.38 46.34 9.45
CA ASP A 27 -11.53 47.22 9.27
C ASP A 27 -11.68 47.73 7.83
N GLY A 28 -12.85 47.48 7.23
CA GLY A 28 -13.22 47.85 5.85
C GLY A 28 -13.27 49.35 5.55
N LYS A 29 -12.48 50.18 6.25
CA LYS A 29 -12.19 51.56 5.92
C LYS A 29 -11.02 51.59 4.93
N LYS A 30 -11.32 51.96 3.69
CA LYS A 30 -10.29 52.33 2.70
C LYS A 30 -9.43 53.45 3.29
N SER A 31 -8.16 53.16 3.58
CA SER A 31 -7.19 54.17 3.99
C SER A 31 -6.96 55.14 2.82
N SER A 32 -7.54 56.34 2.91
CA SER A 32 -7.20 57.44 2.03
C SER A 32 -5.83 57.99 2.43
N ALA A 33 -4.92 58.04 1.45
CA ALA A 33 -3.54 58.55 1.50
C ALA A 33 -2.42 57.51 1.76
N LYS A 34 -1.89 57.01 0.63
CA LYS A 34 -0.47 57.02 0.23
C LYS A 34 0.58 56.85 1.34
N ALA A 35 0.79 55.62 1.73
CA ALA A 35 2.12 55.03 1.65
C ALA A 35 1.89 53.63 1.08
N ASP A 36 2.57 53.28 0.00
CA ASP A 36 2.59 51.87 -0.39
C ASP A 36 3.31 51.12 0.71
N VAL A 37 2.54 50.48 1.59
CA VAL A 37 3.10 49.66 2.66
C VAL A 37 3.52 48.34 2.03
N TYR A 38 4.78 48.28 1.61
CA TYR A 38 5.38 47.06 1.10
C TYR A 38 5.90 46.22 2.26
N TRP A 39 5.31 45.04 2.45
CA TRP A 39 5.99 43.95 3.18
C TRP A 39 6.90 43.20 2.21
N HIS A 40 8.11 42.93 2.69
CA HIS A 40 9.02 42.00 2.06
C HIS A 40 9.07 40.75 2.92
N VAL A 41 8.61 39.62 2.39
CA VAL A 41 8.80 38.33 3.04
C VAL A 41 10.26 37.94 2.85
N LYS A 42 11.05 37.97 3.92
CA LYS A 42 12.47 37.64 3.87
C LYS A 42 12.68 36.12 3.78
N GLU A 43 11.91 35.37 4.54
CA GLU A 43 12.05 33.93 4.67
C GLU A 43 10.71 33.33 5.09
N ILE A 44 10.38 32.16 4.55
CA ILE A 44 9.30 31.31 5.03
C ILE A 44 9.94 30.01 5.48
N ILE A 45 9.88 29.73 6.79
CA ILE A 45 10.33 28.47 7.35
C ILE A 45 9.09 27.64 7.65
N ILE A 46 8.99 26.49 6.98
CA ILE A 46 7.98 25.49 7.30
C ILE A 46 8.66 24.46 8.20
N THR A 47 8.16 24.34 9.42
CA THR A 47 8.59 23.27 10.32
C THR A 47 7.39 22.38 10.55
N GLU A 48 7.49 21.13 10.13
CA GLU A 48 6.56 20.09 10.55
C GLU A 48 6.77 19.86 12.05
N MET A 49 5.87 20.44 12.85
CA MET A 49 5.81 20.17 14.27
C MET A 49 5.10 18.84 14.44
N GLU A 50 5.90 17.78 14.59
CA GLU A 50 5.45 16.44 14.96
C GLU A 50 4.46 16.55 16.12
N LEU A 51 3.16 16.41 15.83
CA LEU A 51 2.14 16.13 16.84
C LEU A 51 2.34 14.70 17.32
N CYS A 52 3.50 14.38 17.92
CA CYS A 52 3.89 13.02 18.29
C CYS A 52 3.30 12.02 17.30
N ASN A 53 3.71 12.06 16.02
CA ASN A 53 3.38 10.96 15.15
C ASN A 53 4.15 9.79 15.77
N ASN A 54 3.51 9.03 16.66
CA ASN A 54 4.12 7.99 17.50
C ASN A 54 4.64 6.80 16.69
N LYS A 55 4.87 7.00 15.40
CA LYS A 55 5.69 6.17 14.55
C LYS A 55 6.48 7.11 13.65
N ALA A 56 7.66 7.54 14.10
CA ALA A 56 8.81 7.49 13.21
C ALA A 56 8.83 6.04 12.69
N ARG A 57 8.17 5.84 11.54
CA ARG A 57 7.95 4.50 10.98
C ARG A 57 9.34 3.97 10.71
N SER A 58 9.66 2.85 11.34
CA SER A 58 10.89 2.13 11.05
C SER A 58 10.91 1.85 9.55
N LEU A 59 11.72 2.58 8.79
CA LEU A 59 11.93 2.36 7.36
C LEU A 59 12.89 1.17 7.15
N VAL A 60 12.71 0.12 7.95
CA VAL A 60 13.54 -1.08 7.88
C VAL A 60 12.96 -1.97 6.79
N PRO A 61 13.76 -2.30 5.75
CA PRO A 61 13.39 -3.33 4.80
C PRO A 61 13.26 -4.67 5.52
N VAL A 62 12.14 -5.35 5.29
CA VAL A 62 11.84 -6.68 5.79
C VAL A 62 11.52 -7.58 4.60
N LYS A 63 12.04 -8.80 4.67
CA LYS A 63 11.76 -9.83 3.69
C LYS A 63 10.54 -10.64 4.15
N TYR A 64 9.56 -10.74 3.26
CA TYR A 64 8.37 -11.55 3.46
C TYR A 64 8.45 -12.76 2.54
N GLU A 65 8.51 -13.94 3.12
CA GLU A 65 8.32 -15.17 2.38
C GLU A 65 6.84 -15.34 2.09
N THR A 66 6.49 -15.45 0.81
CA THR A 66 5.13 -15.65 0.34
C THR A 66 5.01 -17.04 -0.28
N ILE A 67 4.17 -17.88 0.30
CA ILE A 67 3.85 -19.21 -0.21
C ILE A 67 2.42 -19.18 -0.74
N VAL A 68 2.25 -19.64 -1.98
CA VAL A 68 0.94 -19.77 -2.62
C VAL A 68 0.69 -21.25 -2.88
N VAL A 69 -0.47 -21.74 -2.43
CA VAL A 69 -0.89 -23.12 -2.65
C VAL A 69 -2.04 -23.15 -3.64
N THR A 70 -1.81 -23.81 -4.77
CA THR A 70 -2.84 -24.03 -5.80
C THR A 70 -3.64 -25.27 -5.46
N GLY A 71 -4.96 -25.19 -5.57
CA GLY A 71 -5.87 -26.29 -5.25
C GLY A 71 -5.64 -27.53 -6.11
N PHE A 72 -6.20 -28.65 -5.68
CA PHE A 72 -5.99 -29.96 -6.31
C PHE A 72 -7.09 -30.37 -7.31
N GLU A 73 -8.09 -29.53 -7.54
CA GLU A 73 -9.17 -29.81 -8.51
C GLU A 73 -8.67 -29.85 -9.96
N LYS A 74 -9.44 -30.50 -10.84
CA LYS A 74 -9.09 -30.60 -12.27
C LYS A 74 -9.12 -29.21 -12.91
N GLY A 75 -8.01 -28.82 -13.54
CA GLY A 75 -7.85 -27.50 -14.15
C GLY A 75 -7.65 -26.37 -13.14
N ALA A 76 -7.17 -26.68 -11.93
CA ALA A 76 -6.93 -25.70 -10.88
C ALA A 76 -5.71 -24.81 -11.12
N GLY A 77 -4.81 -25.17 -12.04
CA GLY A 77 -3.62 -24.37 -12.34
C GLY A 77 -3.88 -23.29 -13.38
N THR A 78 -3.00 -22.29 -13.44
CA THR A 78 -3.16 -21.12 -14.32
C THR A 78 -1.91 -20.81 -15.12
N ASP A 79 -2.11 -20.36 -16.36
CA ASP A 79 -1.07 -19.80 -17.23
C ASP A 79 -0.98 -18.26 -17.12
N ALA A 80 -1.88 -17.63 -16.35
CA ALA A 80 -1.97 -16.18 -16.23
C ALA A 80 -0.83 -15.59 -15.38
N ASN A 81 -0.57 -14.29 -15.53
CA ASN A 81 0.37 -13.60 -14.65
C ASN A 81 -0.30 -13.33 -13.31
N VAL A 82 0.31 -13.80 -12.22
CA VAL A 82 -0.21 -13.68 -10.87
C VAL A 82 0.47 -12.53 -10.12
N PHE A 83 -0.34 -11.79 -9.36
CA PHE A 83 0.08 -10.65 -8.54
C PHE A 83 -0.46 -10.76 -7.12
N ILE A 84 0.29 -10.19 -6.18
CA ILE A 84 -0.11 -10.06 -4.78
C ILE A 84 0.09 -8.63 -4.27
N THR A 85 -0.79 -8.18 -3.38
CA THR A 85 -0.58 -7.00 -2.53
C THR A 85 -0.79 -7.41 -1.08
N ILE A 86 0.17 -7.11 -0.21
CA ILE A 86 0.11 -7.41 1.21
C ILE A 86 -0.25 -6.13 1.95
N PHE A 87 -1.20 -6.19 2.88
CA PHE A 87 -1.64 -5.05 3.68
C PHE A 87 -1.39 -5.33 5.17
N GLY A 88 -0.74 -4.40 5.85
CA GLY A 88 -0.53 -4.44 7.30
C GLY A 88 -0.81 -3.10 7.98
N LEU A 89 -0.65 -3.05 9.29
CA LEU A 89 -0.90 -1.85 10.09
C LEU A 89 -0.03 -0.64 9.70
N ASN A 90 1.15 -0.88 9.13
CA ASN A 90 2.08 0.20 8.80
C ASN A 90 2.02 0.62 7.32
N GLY A 91 1.21 -0.03 6.49
CA GLY A 91 1.06 0.26 5.06
C GLY A 91 0.81 -0.99 4.22
N ASP A 92 1.06 -0.87 2.91
CA ASP A 92 0.94 -1.98 1.96
C ASP A 92 2.19 -2.15 1.11
N SER A 93 2.36 -3.36 0.57
CA SER A 93 3.49 -3.67 -0.29
C SER A 93 3.40 -3.05 -1.67
N GLY A 94 2.28 -2.45 -2.07
CA GLY A 94 1.90 -2.26 -3.47
C GLY A 94 1.74 -3.59 -4.21
N LYS A 95 1.26 -3.52 -5.47
CA LYS A 95 1.12 -4.70 -6.33
C LYS A 95 2.50 -5.26 -6.68
N ARG A 96 2.68 -6.58 -6.49
CA ARG A 96 3.92 -7.32 -6.76
C ARG A 96 3.63 -8.52 -7.65
N ALA A 97 4.37 -8.65 -8.74
CA ALA A 97 4.28 -9.80 -9.63
C ALA A 97 4.99 -11.02 -9.01
N LEU A 98 4.32 -12.16 -8.99
CA LEU A 98 4.87 -13.41 -8.49
C LEU A 98 5.45 -14.22 -9.66
N LYS A 99 6.75 -14.02 -9.91
CA LYS A 99 7.45 -14.62 -11.06
C LYS A 99 8.77 -15.26 -10.66
N GLN A 100 9.11 -16.36 -11.31
CA GLN A 100 10.42 -17.01 -11.23
C GLN A 100 10.84 -17.42 -12.65
N LYS A 101 12.06 -17.08 -13.06
CA LYS A 101 12.56 -17.41 -14.40
C LYS A 101 12.64 -18.93 -14.56
N PHE A 102 12.31 -19.42 -15.76
CA PHE A 102 12.45 -20.83 -16.16
C PHE A 102 11.67 -21.82 -15.30
N ARG A 103 10.56 -21.40 -14.71
CA ARG A 103 9.65 -22.27 -13.96
C ARG A 103 8.24 -22.14 -14.48
N ASN A 104 7.56 -23.28 -14.57
CA ASN A 104 6.12 -23.30 -14.66
C ASN A 104 5.53 -23.20 -13.25
N LEU A 105 4.72 -22.18 -12.99
CA LEU A 105 4.24 -21.80 -11.66
C LEU A 105 2.73 -21.99 -11.57
N PHE A 106 2.22 -22.07 -10.35
CA PHE A 106 0.77 -22.11 -10.08
C PHE A 106 0.05 -23.30 -10.73
N GLU A 107 0.79 -24.40 -10.89
CA GLU A 107 0.25 -25.66 -11.37
C GLU A 107 -0.64 -26.33 -10.33
N ARG A 108 -1.60 -27.13 -10.81
CA ARG A 108 -2.54 -27.89 -9.96
C ARG A 108 -1.81 -28.63 -8.83
N GLY A 109 -2.25 -28.40 -7.59
CA GLY A 109 -1.69 -29.05 -6.41
C GLY A 109 -0.25 -28.66 -6.07
N LYS A 110 0.33 -27.65 -6.74
CA LYS A 110 1.68 -27.19 -6.46
C LYS A 110 1.66 -26.04 -5.45
N THR A 111 2.76 -26.00 -4.71
CA THR A 111 3.12 -24.93 -3.80
C THR A 111 4.27 -24.14 -4.40
N ASN A 112 4.10 -22.83 -4.54
CA ASN A 112 5.11 -21.93 -5.08
C ASN A 112 5.53 -20.93 -3.99
N ARG A 113 6.85 -20.71 -3.87
CA ARG A 113 7.46 -19.86 -2.84
C ARG A 113 8.17 -18.68 -3.48
N PHE A 114 7.91 -17.50 -2.95
CA PHE A 114 8.45 -16.21 -3.38
C PHE A 114 8.99 -15.44 -2.19
N TYR A 115 9.82 -14.44 -2.47
CA TYR A 115 10.32 -13.53 -1.45
C TYR A 115 10.11 -12.10 -1.93
N LEU A 116 9.41 -11.33 -1.11
CA LEU A 116 9.11 -9.92 -1.37
C LEU A 116 9.84 -9.08 -0.33
N GLU A 117 10.57 -8.07 -0.78
CA GLU A 117 11.21 -7.10 0.09
C GLU A 117 10.40 -5.81 0.07
N THR A 118 10.01 -5.34 1.25
CA THR A 118 9.24 -4.11 1.46
C THR A 118 9.54 -3.57 2.86
N LEU A 119 9.00 -2.41 3.21
CA LEU A 119 9.13 -1.90 4.59
C LEU A 119 8.35 -2.78 5.57
N ASP A 120 8.72 -2.75 6.85
CA ASP A 120 7.97 -3.47 7.88
C ASP A 120 6.48 -3.05 7.90
N MET A 121 5.62 -3.94 7.41
CA MET A 121 4.17 -3.76 7.34
C MET A 121 3.50 -3.90 8.71
N GLY A 122 4.23 -4.32 9.76
CA GLY A 122 3.68 -4.62 11.06
C GLY A 122 2.76 -5.85 11.02
N GLU A 123 1.71 -5.84 11.82
CA GLU A 123 0.71 -6.91 11.82
C GLU A 123 -0.06 -6.95 10.49
N LEU A 124 -0.05 -8.10 9.81
CA LEU A 124 -0.72 -8.29 8.53
C LEU A 124 -2.24 -8.37 8.72
N LYS A 125 -2.99 -7.65 7.89
CA LYS A 125 -4.45 -7.54 8.00
C LYS A 125 -5.21 -8.19 6.87
N LYS A 126 -4.65 -8.19 5.66
CA LYS A 126 -5.19 -8.90 4.49
C LYS A 126 -4.14 -9.06 3.41
N VAL A 127 -4.43 -9.93 2.45
CA VAL A 127 -3.71 -9.99 1.18
C VAL A 127 -4.71 -9.90 0.03
N ARG A 128 -4.33 -9.25 -1.05
CA ARG A 128 -5.05 -9.33 -2.33
C ARG A 128 -4.25 -10.21 -3.26
N ILE A 129 -4.86 -11.28 -3.76
CA ILE A 129 -4.28 -12.15 -4.78
C ILE A 129 -5.11 -12.00 -6.06
N GLU A 130 -4.46 -11.83 -7.20
CA GLU A 130 -5.12 -11.58 -8.47
C GLU A 130 -4.31 -12.08 -9.67
N HIS A 131 -4.97 -12.29 -10.80
CA HIS A 131 -4.31 -12.56 -12.07
C HIS A 131 -4.89 -11.68 -13.20
N ASP A 132 -4.17 -11.59 -14.32
CA ASP A 132 -4.53 -10.73 -15.46
C ASP A 132 -5.38 -11.43 -16.53
N ASN A 133 -5.90 -12.62 -16.25
CA ASN A 133 -6.70 -13.45 -17.16
C ASN A 133 -6.01 -13.81 -18.49
N SER A 134 -4.69 -13.70 -18.57
CA SER A 134 -3.92 -14.06 -19.77
C SER A 134 -3.63 -15.57 -19.86
N GLY A 135 -3.13 -16.02 -21.01
CA GLY A 135 -2.76 -17.43 -21.23
C GLY A 135 -3.90 -18.29 -21.78
N LEU A 136 -3.64 -19.60 -21.93
CA LEU A 136 -4.59 -20.54 -22.52
C LEU A 136 -5.63 -21.03 -21.50
N ALA A 137 -5.19 -21.26 -20.26
CA ALA A 137 -6.04 -21.61 -19.14
C ALA A 137 -5.84 -20.61 -17.99
N PRO A 138 -6.54 -19.45 -18.00
CA PRO A 138 -6.33 -18.42 -16.98
C PRO A 138 -7.00 -18.72 -15.63
N GLY A 139 -8.05 -19.55 -15.62
CA GLY A 139 -8.80 -19.90 -14.42
C GLY A 139 -7.92 -20.57 -13.37
N TRP A 140 -8.05 -20.16 -12.11
CA TRP A 140 -7.15 -20.59 -11.05
C TRP A 140 -7.90 -20.91 -9.77
N LEU A 141 -7.67 -22.09 -9.19
CA LEU A 141 -8.19 -22.40 -7.86
C LEU A 141 -7.10 -22.13 -6.82
N VAL A 142 -7.27 -21.08 -6.04
CA VAL A 142 -6.35 -20.76 -4.95
C VAL A 142 -6.82 -21.44 -3.68
N GLU A 143 -5.98 -22.28 -3.10
CA GLU A 143 -6.28 -22.92 -1.82
C GLU A 143 -6.03 -21.96 -0.66
N ARG A 144 -4.83 -21.40 -0.58
CA ARG A 144 -4.43 -20.42 0.45
C ARG A 144 -3.14 -19.68 0.08
N VAL A 145 -2.89 -18.60 0.80
CA VAL A 145 -1.61 -17.87 0.82
C VAL A 145 -1.06 -17.89 2.24
N GLU A 146 0.23 -18.13 2.40
CA GLU A 146 0.93 -18.05 3.68
C GLU A 146 2.04 -16.99 3.56
N ILE A 147 2.15 -16.11 4.55
CA ILE A 147 3.17 -15.06 4.58
C ILE A 147 3.95 -15.12 5.88
N THR A 148 5.27 -15.29 5.77
CA THR A 148 6.17 -15.28 6.92
C THR A 148 7.02 -14.00 6.92
N ASN A 149 6.93 -13.23 7.99
CA ASN A 149 7.82 -12.10 8.23
C ASN A 149 9.19 -12.63 8.69
N SER A 150 10.26 -12.40 7.91
CA SER A 150 11.59 -12.96 8.24
C SER A 150 12.24 -12.33 9.47
N ALA A 151 11.84 -11.11 9.86
CA ALA A 151 12.39 -10.42 11.01
C ALA A 151 11.80 -10.95 12.33
N THR A 152 10.53 -11.36 12.33
CA THR A 152 9.86 -11.87 13.53
C THR A 152 9.66 -13.39 13.54
N GLY A 153 9.79 -14.05 12.40
CA GLY A 153 9.48 -15.47 12.21
C GLY A 153 7.99 -15.80 12.22
N VAL A 154 7.11 -14.80 12.33
CA VAL A 154 5.66 -15.00 12.40
C VAL A 154 5.11 -15.34 11.02
N THR A 155 4.43 -16.47 10.90
CA THR A 155 3.66 -16.88 9.72
C THR A 155 2.18 -16.57 9.90
N THR A 156 1.59 -15.88 8.92
CA THR A 156 0.15 -15.60 8.85
C THR A 156 -0.45 -16.37 7.67
N ILE A 157 -1.57 -17.07 7.92
CA ILE A 157 -2.25 -17.90 6.92
C ILE A 157 -3.53 -17.21 6.46
N PHE A 158 -3.69 -17.10 5.15
CA PHE A 158 -4.83 -16.50 4.47
C PHE A 158 -5.54 -17.57 3.63
N PRO A 159 -6.55 -18.27 4.19
CA PRO A 159 -7.32 -19.27 3.44
C PRO A 159 -8.13 -18.63 2.32
N CYS A 160 -8.28 -19.35 1.20
CA CYS A 160 -9.09 -18.93 0.06
C CYS A 160 -10.13 -20.00 -0.29
N GLY A 161 -9.68 -21.13 -0.87
CA GLY A 161 -10.51 -22.26 -1.28
C GLY A 161 -11.53 -21.90 -2.37
N LYS A 162 -11.18 -20.99 -3.28
CA LYS A 162 -12.11 -20.46 -4.29
C LYS A 162 -11.44 -20.27 -5.65
N TRP A 163 -12.26 -20.43 -6.69
CA TRP A 163 -11.90 -20.11 -8.06
C TRP A 163 -11.72 -18.60 -8.23
N LEU A 164 -10.66 -18.24 -8.94
CA LEU A 164 -10.40 -16.95 -9.58
C LEU A 164 -10.47 -17.21 -11.08
N ASP A 165 -11.65 -17.03 -11.68
CA ASP A 165 -11.97 -17.43 -13.05
C ASP A 165 -13.24 -16.70 -13.49
N GLU A 166 -13.27 -16.13 -14.68
CA GLU A 166 -14.46 -15.44 -15.21
C GLU A 166 -15.61 -16.40 -15.54
N ASN A 167 -15.32 -17.68 -15.75
CA ASN A 167 -16.29 -18.70 -16.16
C ASN A 167 -16.62 -19.71 -15.03
N ARG A 168 -16.01 -19.58 -13.85
CA ARG A 168 -16.26 -20.45 -12.69
C ARG A 168 -16.40 -19.64 -11.41
N GLY A 169 -16.97 -20.26 -10.37
CA GLY A 169 -17.12 -19.61 -9.07
C GLY A 169 -18.02 -18.39 -9.16
N ASP A 170 -17.52 -17.22 -8.75
CA ASP A 170 -18.22 -15.94 -8.77
C ASP A 170 -17.80 -15.03 -9.93
N GLY A 171 -17.03 -15.54 -10.90
CA GLY A 171 -16.61 -14.76 -12.08
C GLY A 171 -15.49 -13.75 -11.81
N LEU A 172 -14.92 -13.73 -10.60
CA LEU A 172 -13.86 -12.79 -10.24
C LEU A 172 -12.48 -13.39 -10.49
N THR A 173 -11.53 -12.58 -10.97
CA THR A 173 -10.11 -12.96 -11.18
C THR A 173 -9.18 -12.51 -10.05
N TRP A 174 -9.76 -12.11 -8.92
CA TRP A 174 -9.05 -11.62 -7.75
C TRP A 174 -9.84 -11.86 -6.47
N ARG A 175 -9.13 -11.89 -5.33
CA ARG A 175 -9.74 -11.91 -3.98
C ARG A 175 -8.92 -11.14 -2.97
N GLU A 176 -9.62 -10.51 -2.02
CA GLU A 176 -9.04 -10.14 -0.74
C GLU A 176 -9.24 -11.30 0.26
N LEU A 177 -8.15 -11.70 0.90
CA LEU A 177 -8.11 -12.79 1.88
C LEU A 177 -7.71 -12.21 3.23
N PHE A 178 -8.36 -12.71 4.28
CA PHE A 178 -8.16 -12.27 5.65
C PHE A 178 -7.46 -13.36 6.47
N PRO A 179 -6.66 -12.98 7.47
CA PRO A 179 -5.91 -13.94 8.26
C PRO A 179 -6.87 -14.79 9.09
N ARG A 180 -6.51 -16.06 9.26
CA ARG A 180 -7.17 -16.96 10.22
C ARG A 180 -6.23 -17.14 11.41
N TYR A 181 -6.69 -16.74 12.59
CA TYR A 181 -6.01 -16.97 13.87
C TYR A 181 -6.55 -18.22 14.57
#